data_AF-A0A843EHU5-F1
#
_entry.id   AF-A0A843EHU5-F1
#
_cell.length_a   1.000
_cell.length_b   1.000
_cell.length_c   1.000
_cell.angle_alpha   90.00
_cell.angle_beta   90.00
_cell.angle_gamma   90.00
#
_symmetry.space_group_name_H-M   'P 1'
#
loop_
_entity.id
_entity.type
_entity.pdbx_description
1 polymer ?
#
loop_
_entity_poly.entity_id
_entity_poly.type
_entity_poly.pdbx_seq_one_letter_code
_entity_poly.pdbx_strand_id
1 'polypeptide(L)'
;GFSPEDVYITFSGGRGYHAHVKMPEVLGLGSHERREIVDFVTSRGLNIDWVFAEESRAVGTANVGGRTVANIKRFRTIPPEDSGGWTLRMRNALKDVVNDVCDMDVPQIKKTYPSTKKNQSLLKIQEDLRKSRDVIFQNNKMATLNRNTQELLVKIMAEDVAIRISGEVDEPVTSDLKRLIRLPGSIHGKSGLRVTPLSRDELTDFDPMVMAIPYEYSDDPVKITMKRDYEFNMKRQHFKLSGITEVPEYAAVFLIGKKLADIGDGTKPKDPFF
;
A
#
# COMPACT_ATOMS: atom_id res chain seq x y z
N GLY A 1 -9.99 -3.58 13.20
CA GLY A 1 -8.53 -3.70 12.93
C GLY A 1 -7.80 -3.70 14.24
N PHE A 2 -6.47 -3.71 14.22
CA PHE A 2 -5.67 -3.51 15.44
C PHE A 2 -5.53 -2.02 15.73
N SER A 3 -5.54 -1.63 16.99
CA SER A 3 -5.26 -0.26 17.38
C SER A 3 -3.77 0.06 17.15
N PRO A 4 -3.40 1.29 16.76
CA PRO A 4 -2.00 1.64 16.49
C PRO A 4 -1.02 1.31 17.62
N GLU A 5 -1.47 1.43 18.87
CA GLU A 5 -0.73 1.11 20.09
C GLU A 5 -0.38 -0.37 20.24
N ASP A 6 -1.16 -1.27 19.64
CA ASP A 6 -0.93 -2.72 19.66
C ASP A 6 -0.01 -3.20 18.52
N VAL A 7 0.34 -2.29 17.59
CA VAL A 7 1.14 -2.58 16.40
C VAL A 7 2.53 -1.96 16.54
N TYR A 8 3.51 -2.83 16.79
CA TYR A 8 4.91 -2.43 16.86
C TYR A 8 5.54 -2.41 15.47
N ILE A 9 5.79 -1.21 14.93
CA ILE A 9 6.39 -1.02 13.62
C ILE A 9 7.91 -0.88 13.77
N THR A 10 8.66 -1.50 12.86
CA THR A 10 10.11 -1.41 12.82
C THR A 10 10.61 -1.30 11.39
N PHE A 11 11.51 -0.37 11.11
CA PHE A 11 12.34 -0.46 9.92
C PHE A 11 13.29 -1.65 10.08
N SER A 12 13.30 -2.57 9.11
CA SER A 12 14.08 -3.82 9.17
C SER A 12 15.60 -3.64 9.11
N GLY A 13 16.08 -2.39 8.93
CA GLY A 13 17.47 -2.08 8.59
C GLY A 13 17.79 -2.31 7.11
N GLY A 14 16.91 -2.94 6.34
CA GLY A 14 17.15 -3.36 4.96
C GLY A 14 16.37 -2.55 3.92
N ARG A 15 15.28 -3.13 3.41
CA ARG A 15 14.47 -2.58 2.30
C ARG A 15 12.98 -2.51 2.63
N GLY A 16 12.62 -2.65 3.89
CA GLY A 16 11.21 -2.73 4.28
C GLY A 16 11.02 -2.62 5.77
N TYR A 17 9.78 -2.83 6.19
CA TYR A 17 9.31 -2.67 7.55
C TYR A 17 8.71 -3.98 8.05
N HIS A 18 8.72 -4.18 9.36
CA HIS A 18 7.95 -5.22 10.01
C HIS A 18 6.92 -4.59 10.94
N ALA A 19 5.71 -5.14 10.94
CA ALA A 19 4.66 -4.81 11.90
C ALA A 19 4.43 -6.06 12.77
N HIS A 20 4.60 -5.92 14.09
CA HIS A 20 4.37 -7.01 15.03
C HIS A 20 3.16 -6.68 15.90
N VAL A 21 2.24 -7.64 16.02
CA VAL A 21 1.08 -7.55 16.92
C VAL A 21 1.30 -8.53 18.06
N LYS A 22 1.27 -8.03 19.31
CA LYS A 22 1.61 -8.82 20.51
C LYS A 22 0.42 -9.06 21.44
N MET A 23 -0.79 -8.94 20.93
CA MET A 23 -2.00 -9.14 21.73
C MET A 23 -2.20 -10.62 22.09
N PRO A 24 -2.50 -11.00 23.35
CA PRO A 24 -2.71 -12.39 23.74
C PRO A 24 -3.70 -13.15 22.86
N GLU A 25 -4.75 -12.47 22.39
CA GLU A 25 -5.83 -13.01 21.56
C GLU A 25 -5.33 -13.46 20.17
N VAL A 26 -4.22 -12.91 19.67
CA VAL A 26 -3.66 -13.26 18.35
C VAL A 26 -2.40 -14.13 18.41
N LEU A 27 -1.79 -14.28 19.59
CA LEU A 27 -0.59 -15.10 19.75
C LEU A 27 -0.89 -16.59 19.49
N GLY A 28 -2.11 -17.04 19.82
CA GLY A 28 -2.56 -18.42 19.62
C GLY A 28 -2.84 -18.81 18.17
N LEU A 29 -2.87 -17.85 17.23
CA LEU A 29 -3.24 -18.13 15.84
C LEU A 29 -2.22 -19.06 15.15
N GLY A 30 -2.75 -20.10 14.51
CA GLY A 30 -2.00 -21.04 13.69
C GLY A 30 -1.68 -20.50 12.29
N SER A 31 -0.92 -21.28 11.52
CA SER A 31 -0.47 -20.87 10.19
C SER A 31 -1.62 -20.58 9.21
N HIS A 32 -2.71 -21.35 9.28
CA HIS A 32 -3.88 -21.14 8.42
C HIS A 32 -4.63 -19.86 8.79
N GLU A 33 -4.88 -19.61 10.07
CA GLU A 33 -5.58 -18.39 10.52
C GLU A 33 -4.77 -17.13 10.20
N ARG A 34 -3.44 -17.21 10.31
CA ARG A 34 -2.53 -16.14 9.86
C ARG A 34 -2.58 -15.92 8.35
N ARG A 35 -2.82 -16.98 7.56
CA ARG A 35 -3.02 -16.85 6.11
C ARG A 35 -4.33 -16.12 5.79
N GLU A 36 -5.40 -16.34 6.55
CA GLU A 36 -6.63 -15.55 6.40
C GLU A 36 -6.40 -14.06 6.68
N ILE A 37 -5.53 -13.73 7.65
CA ILE A 37 -5.13 -12.34 7.91
C ILE A 37 -4.35 -11.76 6.71
N VAL A 38 -3.43 -12.54 6.13
CA VAL A 38 -2.71 -12.15 4.91
C VAL A 38 -3.68 -11.88 3.77
N ASP A 39 -4.64 -12.78 3.55
CA ASP A 39 -5.65 -12.65 2.50
C ASP A 39 -6.51 -11.41 2.72
N PHE A 40 -6.90 -11.14 3.97
CA PHE A 40 -7.59 -9.90 4.33
C PHE A 40 -6.74 -8.66 4.00
N VAL A 41 -5.48 -8.59 4.43
CA VAL A 41 -4.62 -7.41 4.19
C VAL A 41 -4.36 -7.19 2.70
N THR A 42 -4.18 -8.28 1.94
CA THR A 42 -3.91 -8.26 0.49
C THR A 42 -5.16 -8.19 -0.37
N SER A 43 -6.35 -8.08 0.23
CA SER A 43 -7.66 -8.10 -0.46
C SER A 43 -7.94 -9.37 -1.28
N ARG A 44 -7.22 -10.47 -1.01
CA ARG A 44 -7.45 -11.73 -1.71
C ARG A 44 -8.83 -12.26 -1.37
N GLY A 45 -9.60 -12.59 -2.41
CA GLY A 45 -10.98 -13.08 -2.25
C GLY A 45 -12.01 -12.00 -1.92
N LEU A 46 -11.65 -10.70 -2.00
CA LEU A 46 -12.62 -9.63 -1.81
C LEU A 46 -13.73 -9.70 -2.86
N ASN A 47 -14.97 -9.90 -2.42
CA ASN A 47 -16.13 -9.88 -3.29
C ASN A 47 -16.67 -8.44 -3.43
N ILE A 48 -16.49 -7.85 -4.61
CA ILE A 48 -16.95 -6.48 -4.87
C ILE A 48 -18.47 -6.33 -4.82
N ASP A 49 -19.22 -7.37 -5.20
CA ASP A 49 -20.68 -7.38 -5.14
C ASP A 49 -21.20 -7.53 -3.70
N TRP A 50 -20.37 -8.00 -2.77
CA TRP A 50 -20.70 -7.96 -1.34
C TRP A 50 -20.50 -6.54 -0.77
N VAL A 51 -19.46 -5.83 -1.22
CA VAL A 51 -19.19 -4.44 -0.80
C VAL A 51 -20.23 -3.47 -1.37
N PHE A 52 -20.48 -3.56 -2.68
CA PHE A 52 -21.44 -2.73 -3.41
C PHE A 52 -22.64 -3.59 -3.84
N ALA A 53 -23.42 -4.04 -2.85
CA ALA A 53 -24.54 -4.93 -3.05
C ALA A 53 -25.60 -4.37 -3.99
N GLU A 54 -26.23 -5.24 -4.78
CA GLU A 54 -27.38 -4.87 -5.59
C GLU A 54 -28.67 -4.97 -4.78
N GLU A 55 -29.37 -3.85 -4.63
CA GLU A 55 -30.71 -3.78 -4.05
C GLU A 55 -31.76 -3.57 -5.15
N SER A 56 -32.95 -4.12 -4.91
CA SER A 56 -34.13 -3.94 -5.77
C SER A 56 -35.24 -3.27 -4.98
N ARG A 57 -35.80 -2.18 -5.51
CA ARG A 57 -36.93 -1.47 -4.92
C ARG A 57 -38.08 -1.35 -5.90
N ALA A 58 -39.28 -1.70 -5.46
CA ALA A 58 -40.51 -1.42 -6.22
C ALA A 58 -40.72 0.11 -6.28
N VAL A 59 -40.79 0.65 -7.49
CA VAL A 59 -40.97 2.08 -7.76
C VAL A 59 -42.32 2.39 -8.41
N GLY A 60 -43.14 1.37 -8.67
CA GLY A 60 -44.48 1.51 -9.19
C GLY A 60 -45.00 0.18 -9.72
N THR A 61 -46.07 0.24 -10.51
CA THR A 61 -46.67 -0.92 -11.20
C THR A 61 -46.85 -0.60 -12.67
N ALA A 62 -46.56 -1.55 -13.55
CA ALA A 62 -46.78 -1.49 -14.98
C ALA A 62 -47.80 -2.56 -15.39
N ASN A 63 -48.72 -2.21 -16.30
CA ASN A 63 -49.61 -3.18 -16.91
C ASN A 63 -48.95 -3.75 -18.17
N VAL A 64 -48.59 -5.03 -18.13
CA VAL A 64 -47.99 -5.75 -19.26
C VAL A 64 -48.90 -6.92 -19.61
N GLY A 65 -49.52 -6.89 -20.79
CA GLY A 65 -50.40 -7.96 -21.25
C GLY A 65 -51.60 -8.23 -20.33
N GLY A 66 -52.20 -7.19 -19.76
CA GLY A 66 -53.36 -7.30 -18.86
C GLY A 66 -53.04 -7.75 -17.42
N ARG A 67 -51.75 -7.94 -17.08
CA ARG A 67 -51.30 -8.23 -15.71
C ARG A 67 -50.56 -7.02 -15.13
N THR A 68 -50.88 -6.68 -13.88
CA THR A 68 -50.17 -5.66 -13.12
C THR A 68 -48.88 -6.26 -12.55
N VAL A 69 -47.73 -5.75 -13.00
CA VAL A 69 -46.40 -6.18 -12.57
C VAL A 69 -45.72 -5.03 -11.84
N ALA A 70 -45.05 -5.30 -10.72
CA ALA A 70 -44.26 -4.27 -10.04
C ALA A 70 -43.08 -3.83 -10.92
N ASN A 71 -42.92 -2.52 -11.11
CA ASN A 71 -41.74 -1.95 -11.76
C ASN A 71 -40.61 -1.88 -10.72
N ILE A 72 -39.53 -2.62 -10.96
CA ILE A 72 -38.43 -2.79 -10.02
C ILE A 72 -37.24 -1.96 -10.50
N LYS A 73 -36.79 -1.02 -9.66
CA LYS A 73 -35.54 -0.30 -9.85
C LYS A 73 -34.42 -1.03 -9.11
N ARG A 74 -33.35 -1.35 -9.83
CA ARG A 74 -32.14 -1.95 -9.27
C ARG A 74 -31.04 -0.92 -9.14
N PHE A 75 -30.30 -0.95 -8.04
CA PHE A 75 -29.17 -0.06 -7.82
C PHE A 75 -28.13 -0.68 -6.87
N ARG A 76 -26.90 -0.20 -6.98
CA ARG A 76 -25.79 -0.54 -6.07
C ARG A 76 -25.88 0.26 -4.78
N THR A 77 -25.62 -0.38 -3.64
CA THR A 77 -25.47 0.29 -2.33
C THR A 77 -24.03 0.73 -2.13
N ILE A 78 -23.82 1.71 -1.26
CA ILE A 78 -22.51 2.14 -0.78
C ILE A 78 -22.47 1.86 0.72
N PRO A 79 -21.40 1.26 1.27
CA PRO A 79 -21.30 1.05 2.71
C PRO A 79 -21.44 2.37 3.50
N PRO A 80 -22.09 2.37 4.69
CA PRO A 80 -22.16 3.53 5.59
C PRO A 80 -20.80 4.05 6.09
N GLU A 81 -20.75 5.28 6.59
CA GLU A 81 -19.53 5.93 7.13
C GLU A 81 -19.01 5.32 8.43
N ASP A 82 -19.90 4.74 9.22
CA ASP A 82 -19.61 4.02 10.45
C ASP A 82 -19.27 2.54 10.22
N SER A 83 -19.16 2.12 8.95
CA SER A 83 -18.66 0.79 8.61
C SER A 83 -17.21 0.59 9.07
N GLY A 84 -16.75 -0.66 9.15
CA GLY A 84 -15.36 -1.01 9.47
C GLY A 84 -14.65 -1.75 8.33
N GLY A 85 -13.32 -1.84 8.43
CA GLY A 85 -12.52 -2.71 7.55
C GLY A 85 -12.64 -2.36 6.06
N TRP A 86 -12.77 -3.37 5.21
CA TRP A 86 -12.78 -3.21 3.76
C TRP A 86 -13.98 -2.44 3.22
N THR A 87 -15.14 -2.48 3.88
CA THR A 87 -16.32 -1.76 3.40
C THR A 87 -16.14 -0.24 3.57
N LEU A 88 -15.62 0.21 4.71
CA LEU A 88 -15.24 1.63 4.89
C LEU A 88 -14.10 2.04 3.96
N ARG A 89 -13.08 1.19 3.80
CA ARG A 89 -11.96 1.46 2.90
C ARG A 89 -12.43 1.64 1.46
N MET A 90 -13.34 0.79 1.00
CA MET A 90 -13.95 0.87 -0.33
C MET A 90 -14.89 2.05 -0.48
N ARG A 91 -15.64 2.43 0.57
CA ARG A 91 -16.44 3.67 0.57
C ARG A 91 -15.55 4.89 0.33
N ASN A 92 -14.48 5.03 1.09
CA ASN A 92 -13.57 6.18 0.99
C ASN A 92 -12.89 6.22 -0.38
N ALA A 93 -12.38 5.06 -0.84
CA ALA A 93 -11.76 4.99 -2.16
C ALA A 93 -12.77 5.23 -3.30
N LEU A 94 -14.03 4.82 -3.15
CA LEU A 94 -15.09 5.17 -4.10
C LEU A 94 -15.34 6.69 -4.12
N LYS A 95 -15.29 7.36 -2.96
CA LYS A 95 -15.40 8.83 -2.88
C LYS A 95 -14.28 9.50 -3.67
N ASP A 96 -13.05 9.01 -3.55
CA ASP A 96 -11.91 9.50 -4.33
C ASP A 96 -12.11 9.26 -5.84
N VAL A 97 -12.55 8.07 -6.25
CA VAL A 97 -12.89 7.78 -7.66
C VAL A 97 -13.98 8.72 -8.18
N VAL A 98 -15.05 8.94 -7.42
CA VAL A 98 -16.14 9.83 -7.83
C VAL A 98 -15.63 11.26 -7.99
N ASN A 99 -14.77 11.72 -7.07
CA ASN A 99 -14.13 13.04 -7.16
C ASN A 99 -13.22 13.13 -8.39
N ASP A 100 -12.33 12.17 -8.59
CA ASP A 100 -11.43 12.11 -9.75
C ASP A 100 -12.20 12.12 -11.06
N VAL A 101 -13.24 11.29 -11.18
CA VAL A 101 -14.06 11.24 -12.39
C VAL A 101 -14.83 12.56 -12.57
N CYS A 102 -15.26 13.23 -11.51
CA CYS A 102 -15.92 14.54 -11.64
C CYS A 102 -14.95 15.66 -12.08
N ASP A 103 -13.71 15.62 -11.62
CA ASP A 103 -12.80 16.78 -11.66
C ASP A 103 -11.69 16.66 -12.72
N MET A 104 -11.31 15.44 -13.12
CA MET A 104 -10.28 15.19 -14.13
C MET A 104 -10.83 15.23 -15.57
N ASP A 105 -9.94 15.43 -16.54
CA ASP A 105 -10.29 15.24 -17.95
C ASP A 105 -10.34 13.75 -18.34
N VAL A 106 -10.98 13.44 -19.48
CA VAL A 106 -11.13 12.05 -19.96
C VAL A 106 -9.78 11.34 -20.17
N PRO A 107 -8.76 11.96 -20.78
CA PRO A 107 -7.43 11.36 -20.88
C PRO A 107 -6.81 10.97 -19.54
N GLN A 108 -6.89 11.85 -18.53
CA GLN A 108 -6.40 11.59 -17.17
C GLN A 108 -7.18 10.45 -16.52
N ILE A 109 -8.51 10.43 -16.63
CA ILE A 109 -9.33 9.32 -16.11
C ILE A 109 -8.87 7.98 -16.71
N LYS A 110 -8.64 7.91 -18.02
CA LYS A 110 -8.17 6.68 -18.70
C LYS A 110 -6.76 6.26 -18.29
N LYS A 111 -5.92 7.21 -17.87
CA LYS A 111 -4.57 6.96 -17.36
C LYS A 111 -4.64 6.45 -15.91
N THR A 112 -5.43 7.11 -15.07
CA THR A 112 -5.59 6.78 -13.65
C THR A 112 -6.37 5.48 -13.44
N TYR A 113 -7.37 5.22 -14.28
CA TYR A 113 -8.27 4.06 -14.19
C TYR A 113 -8.28 3.28 -15.51
N PRO A 114 -7.30 2.36 -15.72
CA PRO A 114 -7.16 1.59 -16.95
C PRO A 114 -8.41 0.82 -17.39
N SER A 115 -9.25 0.36 -16.46
CA SER A 115 -10.52 -0.34 -16.76
C SER A 115 -11.49 0.48 -17.61
N THR A 116 -11.32 1.81 -17.63
CA THR A 116 -12.15 2.79 -18.37
C THR A 116 -11.71 3.02 -19.82
N LYS A 117 -10.53 2.54 -20.24
CA LYS A 117 -9.92 2.89 -21.54
C LYS A 117 -10.85 2.68 -22.74
N LYS A 118 -11.62 1.58 -22.75
CA LYS A 118 -12.55 1.21 -23.82
C LYS A 118 -13.92 1.89 -23.72
N ASN A 119 -14.18 2.64 -22.65
CA ASN A 119 -15.47 3.32 -22.46
C ASN A 119 -15.54 4.59 -23.32
N GLN A 120 -16.59 4.69 -24.13
CA GLN A 120 -16.85 5.81 -25.03
C GLN A 120 -17.81 6.85 -24.44
N SER A 121 -18.52 6.52 -23.35
CA SER A 121 -19.53 7.35 -22.71
C SER A 121 -19.04 8.08 -21.45
N LEU A 122 -17.72 8.20 -21.26
CA LEU A 122 -17.13 8.80 -20.07
C LEU A 122 -17.65 10.22 -19.79
N LEU A 123 -17.76 11.08 -20.81
CA LEU A 123 -18.30 12.44 -20.63
C LEU A 123 -19.72 12.43 -20.03
N LYS A 124 -20.58 11.53 -20.52
CA LYS A 124 -21.96 11.36 -20.01
C LYS A 124 -21.97 10.82 -18.58
N ILE A 125 -21.03 9.92 -18.25
CA ILE A 125 -20.85 9.39 -16.90
C ILE A 125 -20.39 10.50 -15.95
N GLN A 126 -19.45 11.36 -16.37
CA GLN A 126 -19.02 12.52 -15.58
C GLN A 126 -20.19 13.46 -15.30
N GLU A 127 -21.01 13.78 -16.30
CA GLU A 127 -22.20 14.62 -16.13
C GLU A 127 -23.21 14.02 -15.15
N ASP A 128 -23.45 12.70 -15.24
CA ASP A 128 -24.35 11.97 -14.33
C ASP A 128 -23.82 11.99 -12.88
N LEU A 129 -22.52 11.74 -12.71
CA LEU A 129 -21.86 11.76 -11.41
C LEU A 129 -21.86 13.15 -10.79
N ARG A 130 -21.57 14.21 -11.54
CA ARG A 130 -21.58 15.59 -11.04
C ARG A 130 -22.93 15.99 -10.45
N LYS A 131 -24.04 15.50 -11.02
CA LYS A 131 -25.40 15.76 -10.50
C LYS A 131 -25.72 15.01 -9.21
N SER A 132 -25.04 13.90 -8.95
CA SER A 132 -25.34 12.97 -7.87
C SER A 132 -24.19 12.83 -6.85
N ARG A 133 -23.12 13.62 -6.99
CA ARG A 133 -21.82 13.46 -6.33
C ARG A 133 -21.95 13.22 -4.84
N ASP A 134 -22.67 14.08 -4.13
CA ASP A 134 -22.86 13.97 -2.68
C ASP A 134 -24.05 13.07 -2.32
N VAL A 135 -25.10 13.10 -3.16
CA VAL A 135 -26.38 12.43 -2.89
C VAL A 135 -26.22 10.92 -2.75
N ILE A 136 -25.33 10.30 -3.52
CA ILE A 136 -25.10 8.84 -3.43
C ILE A 136 -24.47 8.43 -2.10
N PHE A 137 -23.60 9.27 -1.53
CA PHE A 137 -22.94 9.01 -0.25
C PHE A 137 -23.81 9.37 0.94
N GLN A 138 -24.61 10.44 0.84
CA GLN A 138 -25.60 10.82 1.86
C GLN A 138 -26.65 9.72 2.05
N ASN A 139 -27.10 9.11 0.94
CA ASN A 139 -28.11 8.06 0.97
C ASN A 139 -27.53 6.65 1.01
N ASN A 140 -26.21 6.49 0.99
CA ASN A 140 -25.52 5.20 0.92
C ASN A 140 -25.99 4.32 -0.27
N LYS A 141 -26.42 4.95 -1.37
CA LYS A 141 -27.08 4.29 -2.51
C LYS A 141 -26.77 5.01 -3.81
N MET A 142 -26.38 4.27 -4.84
CA MET A 142 -26.19 4.79 -6.20
C MET A 142 -27.50 4.95 -6.99
N ALA A 143 -28.65 5.03 -6.32
CA ALA A 143 -29.97 4.96 -6.93
C ALA A 143 -30.27 6.13 -7.89
N THR A 144 -29.58 7.27 -7.76
CA THR A 144 -29.74 8.43 -8.66
C THR A 144 -28.94 8.28 -9.95
N LEU A 145 -27.95 7.39 -9.98
CA LEU A 145 -27.11 7.14 -11.15
C LEU A 145 -27.77 6.15 -12.11
N ASN A 146 -27.50 6.30 -13.40
CA ASN A 146 -27.91 5.29 -14.37
C ASN A 146 -27.10 3.99 -14.22
N ARG A 147 -27.62 2.87 -14.74
CA ARG A 147 -26.99 1.54 -14.59
C ARG A 147 -25.57 1.50 -15.15
N ASN A 148 -25.30 2.14 -16.29
CA ASN A 148 -23.97 2.12 -16.90
C ASN A 148 -22.94 2.86 -16.04
N THR A 149 -23.34 3.96 -15.41
CA THR A 149 -22.49 4.69 -14.45
C THR A 149 -22.19 3.81 -13.22
N GLN A 150 -23.20 3.15 -12.65
CA GLN A 150 -23.03 2.26 -11.50
C GLN A 150 -22.08 1.10 -11.81
N GLU A 151 -22.28 0.41 -12.94
CA GLU A 151 -21.43 -0.71 -13.33
C GLU A 151 -20.00 -0.27 -13.67
N LEU A 152 -19.83 0.93 -14.25
CA LEU A 152 -18.48 1.46 -14.47
C LEU A 152 -17.78 1.74 -13.13
N LEU A 153 -18.45 2.36 -12.16
CA LEU A 153 -17.86 2.61 -10.85
C LEU A 153 -17.45 1.30 -10.17
N VAL A 154 -18.35 0.31 -10.12
CA VAL A 154 -18.04 -1.01 -9.54
C VAL A 154 -16.87 -1.67 -10.27
N LYS A 155 -16.81 -1.55 -11.60
CA LYS A 155 -15.69 -2.05 -12.41
C LYS A 155 -14.36 -1.38 -12.06
N ILE A 156 -14.33 -0.04 -11.96
CA ILE A 156 -13.14 0.72 -11.53
C ILE A 156 -12.70 0.25 -10.14
N MET A 157 -13.66 0.09 -9.23
CA MET A 157 -13.37 -0.36 -7.87
C MET A 157 -12.75 -1.76 -7.84
N ALA A 158 -13.29 -2.69 -8.63
CA ALA A 158 -12.82 -4.07 -8.69
C ALA A 158 -11.45 -4.22 -9.40
N GLU A 159 -11.30 -3.62 -10.58
CA GLU A 159 -10.16 -3.87 -11.46
C GLU A 159 -8.97 -2.95 -11.21
N ASP A 160 -9.20 -1.71 -10.76
CA ASP A 160 -8.14 -0.70 -10.63
C ASP A 160 -7.85 -0.35 -9.17
N VAL A 161 -8.90 -0.15 -8.36
CA VAL A 161 -8.76 0.46 -7.02
C VAL A 161 -8.46 -0.58 -5.95
N ALA A 162 -9.18 -1.71 -5.93
CA ALA A 162 -9.00 -2.73 -4.91
C ALA A 162 -7.55 -3.21 -4.82
N ILE A 163 -6.92 -3.42 -5.98
CA ILE A 163 -5.52 -3.78 -6.12
C ILE A 163 -4.62 -2.66 -5.58
N ARG A 164 -4.85 -1.41 -5.99
CA ARG A 164 -4.04 -0.26 -5.57
C ARG A 164 -4.06 -0.01 -4.07
N ILE A 165 -5.22 -0.18 -3.45
CA ILE A 165 -5.36 0.02 -2.01
C ILE A 165 -5.08 -1.28 -1.24
N SER A 166 -4.79 -2.41 -1.87
CA SER A 166 -4.38 -3.61 -1.15
C SER A 166 -3.06 -3.41 -0.41
N GLY A 167 -2.86 -4.16 0.68
CA GLY A 167 -1.57 -4.20 1.37
C GLY A 167 -0.62 -5.16 0.67
N GLU A 168 0.67 -4.83 0.66
CA GLU A 168 1.73 -5.73 0.21
C GLU A 168 2.44 -6.32 1.44
N VAL A 169 2.45 -7.66 1.54
CA VAL A 169 3.10 -8.38 2.65
C VAL A 169 3.85 -9.61 2.12
N ASP A 170 4.89 -10.01 2.84
CA ASP A 170 5.59 -11.28 2.61
C ASP A 170 4.80 -12.40 3.33
N GLU A 171 3.97 -13.13 2.58
CA GLU A 171 3.05 -14.15 3.14
C GLU A 171 3.75 -15.27 3.91
N PRO A 172 4.89 -15.82 3.44
CA PRO A 172 5.70 -16.74 4.23
C PRO A 172 6.11 -16.20 5.59
N VAL A 173 6.38 -14.90 5.71
CA VAL A 173 6.80 -14.30 7.00
C VAL A 173 5.65 -14.29 8.00
N THR A 174 4.42 -14.01 7.54
CA THR A 174 3.25 -13.89 8.41
C THR A 174 2.72 -15.27 8.84
N SER A 175 2.77 -16.26 7.95
CA SER A 175 2.21 -17.60 8.20
C SER A 175 3.16 -18.55 8.95
N ASP A 176 4.45 -18.21 9.06
CA ASP A 176 5.46 -19.00 9.79
C ASP A 176 5.42 -18.69 11.31
N LEU A 177 5.09 -19.71 12.10
CA LEU A 177 4.99 -19.61 13.57
C LEU A 177 6.34 -19.50 14.27
N LYS A 178 7.43 -19.94 13.63
CA LYS A 178 8.76 -20.04 14.24
C LYS A 178 9.77 -19.10 13.60
N ARG A 179 9.27 -17.97 13.07
CA ARG A 179 10.10 -17.00 12.35
C ARG A 179 11.06 -16.29 13.30
N LEU A 180 12.33 -16.24 12.91
CA LEU A 180 13.30 -15.34 13.56
C LEU A 180 13.06 -13.92 13.08
N ILE A 181 12.85 -13.02 14.05
CA ILE A 181 12.66 -11.60 13.81
C ILE A 181 13.94 -10.87 14.19
N ARG A 182 14.30 -9.87 13.39
CA ARG A 182 15.46 -9.05 13.66
C ARG A 182 15.25 -8.22 14.93
N LEU A 183 16.25 -8.22 15.81
CA LEU A 183 16.18 -7.48 17.07
C LEU A 183 16.13 -5.96 16.81
N PRO A 184 15.11 -5.25 17.33
CA PRO A 184 15.10 -3.79 17.26
C PRO A 184 16.34 -3.19 17.95
N GLY A 185 16.93 -2.16 17.34
CA GLY A 185 18.19 -1.54 17.77
C GLY A 185 19.45 -2.21 17.20
N SER A 186 19.36 -3.44 16.68
CA SER A 186 20.51 -4.11 16.05
C SER A 186 20.94 -3.46 14.73
N ILE A 187 22.13 -3.83 14.23
CA ILE A 187 22.64 -3.42 12.92
C ILE A 187 22.32 -4.48 11.86
N HIS A 188 21.78 -4.05 10.72
CA HIS A 188 21.52 -4.92 9.59
C HIS A 188 22.79 -5.15 8.75
N GLY A 189 23.32 -6.37 8.77
CA GLY A 189 24.62 -6.70 8.17
C GLY A 189 24.79 -6.46 6.66
N LYS A 190 23.72 -6.26 5.87
CA LYS A 190 23.84 -5.93 4.42
C LYS A 190 23.71 -4.44 4.09
N SER A 191 23.57 -3.59 5.10
CA SER A 191 23.36 -2.15 4.91
C SER A 191 24.09 -1.31 5.95
N GLY A 192 24.47 -1.88 7.09
CA GLY A 192 24.99 -1.10 8.22
C GLY A 192 23.92 -0.25 8.91
N LEU A 193 22.68 -0.27 8.44
CA LEU A 193 21.62 0.56 9.03
C LEU A 193 21.04 -0.10 10.27
N ARG A 194 20.66 0.74 11.23
CA ARG A 194 19.98 0.35 12.46
C ARG A 194 18.55 -0.08 12.20
N VAL A 195 18.16 -1.17 12.83
CA VAL A 195 16.77 -1.62 12.91
C VAL A 195 16.03 -0.69 13.85
N THR A 196 15.18 0.17 13.29
CA THR A 196 14.67 1.33 14.02
C THR A 196 13.18 1.13 14.33
N PRO A 197 12.76 1.02 15.61
CA PRO A 197 11.35 1.11 16.00
C PRO A 197 10.74 2.42 15.54
N LEU A 198 9.49 2.37 15.11
CA LEU A 198 8.73 3.54 14.66
C LEU A 198 7.33 3.48 15.25
N SER A 199 6.80 4.64 15.60
CA SER A 199 5.37 4.85 15.76
C SER A 199 4.67 4.94 14.40
N ARG A 200 3.34 4.91 14.41
CA ARG A 200 2.54 5.08 13.18
C ARG A 200 2.82 6.43 12.52
N ASP A 201 2.99 7.49 13.28
CA ASP A 201 3.18 8.83 12.75
C ASP A 201 4.57 8.98 12.13
N GLU A 202 5.61 8.50 12.84
CA GLU A 202 7.00 8.52 12.37
C GLU A 202 7.18 7.76 11.05
N LEU A 203 6.41 6.69 10.80
CA LEU A 203 6.52 5.91 9.56
C LEU A 203 6.34 6.78 8.30
N THR A 204 5.54 7.85 8.37
CA THR A 204 5.20 8.69 7.21
C THR A 204 6.41 9.48 6.70
N ASP A 205 7.22 9.99 7.63
CA ASP A 205 8.34 10.91 7.33
C ASP A 205 9.72 10.27 7.56
N PHE A 206 9.75 8.95 7.85
CA PHE A 206 10.98 8.23 8.11
C PHE A 206 11.83 8.06 6.83
N ASP A 207 13.03 8.66 6.83
CA ASP A 207 14.04 8.43 5.80
C ASP A 207 15.16 7.53 6.35
N PRO A 208 15.23 6.25 5.94
CA PRO A 208 16.28 5.34 6.39
C PRO A 208 17.71 5.79 6.05
N MET A 209 17.89 6.55 4.96
CA MET A 209 19.20 7.02 4.51
C MET A 209 19.68 8.24 5.31
N VAL A 210 18.91 8.68 6.31
CA VAL A 210 19.27 9.74 7.25
C VAL A 210 19.08 9.27 8.69
N MET A 211 17.90 8.73 9.01
CA MET A 211 17.44 8.46 10.38
C MET A 211 17.82 7.05 10.89
N ALA A 212 18.13 6.11 9.99
CA ALA A 212 18.55 4.76 10.37
C ALA A 212 20.08 4.59 10.45
N ILE A 213 20.84 5.65 10.24
CA ILE A 213 22.31 5.62 10.36
C ILE A 213 22.67 5.60 11.86
N PRO A 214 23.45 4.60 12.33
CA PRO A 214 23.97 4.58 13.70
C PRO A 214 24.74 5.86 14.03
N TYR A 215 24.56 6.39 15.23
CA TYR A 215 25.24 7.63 15.65
C TYR A 215 26.73 7.40 15.93
N GLU A 216 27.12 6.14 16.11
CA GLU A 216 28.49 5.69 16.33
C GLU A 216 29.33 5.73 15.06
N TYR A 217 28.71 5.78 13.88
CA TYR A 217 29.45 5.88 12.63
C TYR A 217 29.92 7.32 12.42
N SER A 218 31.23 7.48 12.26
CA SER A 218 31.86 8.78 12.12
C SER A 218 31.75 9.33 10.70
N ASP A 219 32.16 10.59 10.56
CA ASP A 219 32.40 11.23 9.27
C ASP A 219 33.84 11.03 8.77
N ASP A 220 34.66 10.24 9.47
CA ASP A 220 36.08 10.07 9.17
C ASP A 220 36.26 9.39 7.80
N PRO A 221 37.22 9.85 6.99
CA PRO A 221 37.43 9.31 5.66
C PRO A 221 37.95 7.87 5.72
N VAL A 222 37.25 6.97 5.06
CA VAL A 222 37.61 5.57 4.87
C VAL A 222 37.87 5.32 3.40
N LYS A 223 39.06 4.83 3.08
CA LYS A 223 39.44 4.42 1.73
C LYS A 223 38.71 3.13 1.34
N ILE A 224 38.08 3.14 0.18
CA ILE A 224 37.34 2.01 -0.38
C ILE A 224 37.67 1.83 -1.87
N THR A 225 37.45 0.62 -2.37
CA THR A 225 37.52 0.29 -3.80
C THR A 225 36.14 -0.10 -4.31
N MET A 226 35.58 0.69 -5.21
CA MET A 226 34.28 0.44 -5.84
C MET A 226 34.37 -0.73 -6.82
N LYS A 227 33.41 -1.66 -6.75
CA LYS A 227 33.27 -2.77 -7.70
C LYS A 227 32.65 -2.36 -9.02
N ARG A 228 31.93 -1.24 -9.01
CA ARG A 228 31.30 -0.58 -10.16
C ARG A 228 30.96 0.85 -9.78
N ASP A 229 30.80 1.70 -10.79
CA ASP A 229 30.31 3.06 -10.59
C ASP A 229 28.95 3.03 -9.89
N TYR A 230 28.78 3.88 -8.88
CA TYR A 230 27.56 3.93 -8.09
C TYR A 230 27.26 5.35 -7.61
N GLU A 231 26.00 5.73 -7.70
CA GLU A 231 25.50 7.04 -7.32
C GLU A 231 24.35 6.88 -6.33
N PHE A 232 24.42 7.60 -5.20
CA PHE A 232 23.42 7.51 -4.14
C PHE A 232 23.44 8.75 -3.24
N ASN A 233 22.39 8.90 -2.43
CA ASN A 233 22.30 9.92 -1.40
C ASN A 233 22.29 9.26 -0.02
N MET A 234 23.06 9.81 0.92
CA MET A 234 23.08 9.35 2.31
C MET A 234 23.46 10.50 3.23
N LYS A 235 22.81 10.60 4.40
CA LYS A 235 23.00 11.72 5.35
C LYS A 235 22.85 13.09 4.66
N ARG A 236 21.92 13.21 3.70
CA ARG A 236 21.66 14.40 2.86
C ARG A 236 22.84 14.84 1.98
N GLN A 237 23.84 13.99 1.78
CA GLN A 237 24.95 14.23 0.86
C GLN A 237 24.80 13.36 -0.38
N HIS A 238 25.24 13.89 -1.52
CA HIS A 238 25.22 13.20 -2.80
C HIS A 238 26.60 12.62 -3.12
N PHE A 239 26.66 11.32 -3.45
CA PHE A 239 27.88 10.61 -3.76
C PHE A 239 27.82 10.06 -5.18
N LYS A 240 28.89 10.28 -5.94
CA LYS A 240 29.13 9.65 -7.25
C LYS A 240 30.54 9.07 -7.25
N LEU A 241 30.63 7.75 -7.14
CA LEU A 241 31.88 7.05 -6.79
C LEU A 241 32.27 6.07 -7.89
N SER A 242 33.57 6.00 -8.15
CA SER A 242 34.20 5.04 -9.07
C SER A 242 35.62 4.73 -8.61
N GLY A 243 36.14 3.56 -9.01
CA GLY A 243 37.51 3.14 -8.69
C GLY A 243 37.85 3.18 -7.19
N ILE A 244 39.09 3.58 -6.88
CA ILE A 244 39.56 3.78 -5.51
C ILE A 244 39.21 5.20 -5.07
N THR A 245 38.53 5.34 -3.94
CA THR A 245 38.05 6.64 -3.43
C THR A 245 37.98 6.64 -1.90
N GLU A 246 37.69 7.79 -1.31
CA GLU A 246 37.48 7.96 0.13
C GLU A 246 36.07 8.48 0.38
N VAL A 247 35.40 7.89 1.37
CA VAL A 247 34.06 8.30 1.81
C VAL A 247 33.99 8.28 3.32
N PRO A 248 33.07 9.02 3.94
CA PRO A 248 32.82 8.90 5.38
C PRO A 248 32.55 7.46 5.83
N GLU A 249 32.93 7.11 7.06
CA GLU A 249 32.77 5.76 7.62
C GLU A 249 31.34 5.21 7.44
N TYR A 250 30.31 6.00 7.74
CA TYR A 250 28.91 5.57 7.57
C TYR A 250 28.58 5.13 6.14
N ALA A 251 29.16 5.79 5.14
CA ALA A 251 28.96 5.49 3.73
C ALA A 251 29.78 4.27 3.32
N ALA A 252 31.01 4.14 3.82
CA ALA A 252 31.84 2.96 3.60
C ALA A 252 31.16 1.69 4.10
N VAL A 253 30.67 1.68 5.35
CA VAL A 253 29.96 0.54 5.95
C VAL A 253 28.73 0.16 5.10
N PHE A 254 27.96 1.15 4.66
CA PHE A 254 26.80 0.91 3.80
C PHE A 254 27.18 0.26 2.46
N LEU A 255 28.18 0.80 1.77
CA LEU A 255 28.63 0.31 0.45
C LEU A 255 29.23 -1.09 0.54
N ILE A 256 30.04 -1.35 1.57
CA ILE A 256 30.63 -2.66 1.83
C ILE A 256 29.54 -3.68 2.17
N GLY A 257 28.60 -3.33 3.07
CA GLY A 257 27.46 -4.19 3.42
C GLY A 257 26.59 -4.54 2.20
N LYS A 258 26.42 -3.59 1.27
CA LYS A 258 25.72 -3.80 -0.01
C LYS A 258 26.54 -4.56 -1.05
N LYS A 259 27.79 -4.92 -0.73
CA LYS A 259 28.76 -5.56 -1.63
C LYS A 259 29.04 -4.72 -2.89
N LEU A 260 29.01 -3.40 -2.76
CA LEU A 260 29.31 -2.45 -3.85
C LEU A 260 30.77 -1.97 -3.81
N ALA A 261 31.42 -2.11 -2.67
CA ALA A 261 32.83 -1.78 -2.48
C ALA A 261 33.52 -2.82 -1.58
N ASP A 262 34.85 -2.82 -1.62
CA ASP A 262 35.72 -3.48 -0.64
C ASP A 262 36.49 -2.40 0.14
N ILE A 263 36.89 -2.71 1.37
CA ILE A 263 37.72 -1.80 2.18
C ILE A 263 39.14 -1.70 1.60
N GLY A 264 39.74 -0.51 1.70
CA GLY A 264 41.12 -0.26 1.25
C GLY A 264 41.24 -0.07 -0.26
N ASP A 265 42.43 -0.36 -0.78
CA ASP A 265 42.85 -0.14 -2.18
C ASP A 265 42.59 -1.34 -3.11
N GLY A 266 41.83 -2.33 -2.65
CA GLY A 266 41.49 -3.53 -3.42
C GLY A 266 42.52 -4.64 -3.29
N THR A 267 43.56 -4.45 -2.47
CA THR A 267 44.36 -5.57 -1.97
C THR A 267 43.50 -6.37 -0.99
N LYS A 268 43.32 -7.67 -1.26
CA LYS A 268 42.60 -8.54 -0.31
C LYS A 268 43.32 -8.48 1.03
N PRO A 269 42.60 -8.25 2.14
CA PRO A 269 43.20 -8.41 3.44
C PRO A 269 43.78 -9.82 3.55
N LYS A 270 44.97 -9.94 4.12
CA LYS A 270 45.61 -11.25 4.34
C LYS A 270 44.83 -12.13 5.32
N ASP A 271 43.89 -11.54 6.06
CA ASP A 271 43.08 -12.20 7.06
C ASP A 271 41.59 -12.08 6.70
N PRO A 272 40.84 -13.18 6.51
CA PRO A 272 39.41 -13.12 6.19
C PRO A 272 38.54 -12.55 7.31
N PHE A 273 39.10 -12.22 8.48
CA PHE A 273 38.39 -11.63 9.62
C PHE A 273 38.56 -10.11 9.77
N PHE A 274 39.39 -9.44 8.96
CA PHE A 274 39.58 -7.98 8.99
C PHE A 274 39.82 -7.40 7.59
#